data_AF-A0A177CJ07-F1
#
_entry.id   AF-A0A177CJ07-F1
#
_cell.length_a   1.000
_cell.length_b   1.000
_cell.length_c   1.000
_cell.angle_alpha   90.00
_cell.angle_beta   90.00
_cell.angle_gamma   90.00
#
_symmetry.space_group_name_H-M   'P 1'
#
loop_
_entity.id
_entity.type
_entity.pdbx_description
1 polymer ?
#
loop_
_entity_poly.entity_id
_entity_poly.type
_entity_poly.pdbx_seq_one_letter_code
_entity_poly.pdbx_strand_id
1 'polypeptide(L)' 'MAAREKNSVELEKAKQLAHVPWSEEYEKMISGMLYDSHDPSLAAARFKARAWAHEYNTVPPPFLAPLLSFLTPYP' A
#
# COMPACT_ATOMS: atom_id res chain seq x y z
N MET A 1 5.64 24.20 5.77
CA MET A 1 5.09 24.60 4.46
C MET A 1 5.19 23.40 3.53
N ALA A 2 4.15 23.10 2.75
CA ALA A 2 4.24 22.05 1.72
C ALA A 2 5.30 22.44 0.67
N ALA A 3 5.98 21.45 0.10
CA ALA A 3 6.91 21.68 -0.99
C ALA A 3 6.17 22.28 -2.20
N ARG A 4 6.84 23.16 -2.96
CA ARG A 4 6.28 23.79 -4.16
C ARG A 4 6.69 23.09 -5.46
N GLU A 5 7.71 22.25 -5.40
CA GLU A 5 8.31 21.58 -6.55
C GLU A 5 8.39 20.08 -6.32
N LYS A 6 8.36 19.32 -7.43
CA LYS A 6 8.48 17.86 -7.40
C LYS A 6 9.93 17.48 -7.10
N ASN A 7 10.13 16.58 -6.13
CA ASN A 7 11.43 16.01 -5.82
C ASN A 7 11.72 14.80 -6.72
N SER A 8 12.56 14.98 -7.75
CA SER A 8 12.89 13.92 -8.71
C SER A 8 13.58 12.71 -8.06
N VAL A 9 14.39 12.91 -7.02
CA VAL A 9 15.14 11.85 -6.33
C VAL A 9 14.21 10.86 -5.63
N GLU A 10 13.14 11.36 -5.01
CA GLU A 10 12.15 10.53 -4.32
C GLU A 10 11.24 9.79 -5.32
N LEU A 11 10.92 10.44 -6.44
CA LEU A 11 10.16 9.82 -7.52
C LEU A 11 10.94 8.69 -8.20
N GLU A 12 12.25 8.85 -8.42
CA GLU A 12 13.10 7.79 -8.97
C GLU A 12 13.18 6.57 -8.05
N LYS A 13 13.24 6.78 -6.72
CA LYS A 13 13.15 5.69 -5.74
C LYS A 13 11.78 5.02 -5.79
N ALA A 14 10.71 5.80 -5.88
CA ALA A 14 9.35 5.27 -5.99
C ALA A 14 9.13 4.43 -7.27
N LYS A 15 9.82 4.77 -8.38
CA LYS A 15 9.82 3.98 -9.64
C LYS A 15 10.37 2.57 -9.49
N GLN A 16 11.21 2.33 -8.50
CA GLN A 16 11.77 1.00 -8.26
C GLN A 16 10.82 0.10 -7.46
N LEU A 17 9.76 0.65 -6.87
CA LEU A 17 8.79 -0.11 -6.08
C LEU A 17 7.74 -0.76 -6.98
N ALA A 18 7.45 -2.04 -6.72
CA ALA A 18 6.42 -2.78 -7.43
C ALA A 18 5.00 -2.37 -6.99
N HIS A 19 4.04 -2.45 -7.91
CA HIS A 19 2.60 -2.22 -7.68
C HIS A 19 2.20 -0.80 -7.24
N VAL A 20 2.99 0.20 -7.60
CA VAL A 20 2.68 1.61 -7.31
C VAL A 20 1.68 2.21 -8.32
N PRO A 21 0.61 2.90 -7.87
CA PRO A 21 -0.24 3.69 -8.74
C PRO A 21 0.51 4.94 -9.21
N TRP A 22 0.92 4.99 -10.48
CA TRP A 22 1.50 6.20 -11.07
C TRP A 22 0.38 7.20 -11.41
N SER A 23 0.10 8.12 -10.49
CA SER A 23 -0.83 9.23 -10.69
C SER A 23 -0.20 10.57 -10.28
N GLU A 24 -0.73 11.69 -10.79
CA GLU A 24 -0.19 13.01 -10.47
C GLU A 24 -0.28 13.34 -8.98
N GLU A 25 -1.38 12.94 -8.33
CA GLU A 25 -1.56 13.12 -6.88
C GLU A 25 -0.62 12.21 -6.08
N TYR A 26 -0.26 11.04 -6.60
CA TYR A 26 0.78 10.20 -6.01
C TYR A 26 2.16 10.87 -6.08
N GLU A 27 2.51 11.48 -7.20
CA GLU A 27 3.78 12.20 -7.33
C GLU A 27 3.85 13.41 -6.38
N LYS A 28 2.76 14.16 -6.25
CA LYS A 28 2.63 15.27 -5.28
C LYS A 28 2.77 14.76 -3.84
N MET A 29 2.15 13.62 -3.52
CA MET A 29 2.25 12.98 -2.21
C MET A 29 3.70 12.58 -1.88
N ILE A 30 4.41 11.93 -2.80
CA ILE A 30 5.79 11.48 -2.59
C ILE A 30 6.75 12.67 -2.46
N SER A 31 6.53 13.73 -3.23
CA SER A 31 7.36 14.95 -3.19
C SER A 31 7.05 15.90 -2.02
N GLY A 32 6.10 15.55 -1.13
CA GLY A 32 5.71 16.40 0.00
C GLY A 32 4.97 17.67 -0.40
N MET A 33 4.36 17.69 -1.59
CA MET A 33 3.46 18.74 -2.05
C MET A 33 2.04 18.52 -1.49
N LEU A 34 1.22 19.56 -1.54
CA LEU A 34 -0.22 19.39 -1.25
C LEU A 34 -0.83 18.50 -2.34
N TYR A 35 -1.53 17.46 -1.92
CA TYR A 35 -2.19 16.49 -2.79
C TYR A 35 -3.63 16.23 -2.32
N ASP A 36 -4.48 15.80 -3.24
CA ASP A 36 -5.83 15.35 -2.91
C ASP A 36 -5.81 13.92 -2.37
N SER A 37 -6.18 13.76 -1.10
CA SER A 37 -6.24 12.46 -0.45
C SER A 37 -7.40 11.60 -0.94
N HIS A 38 -8.44 12.18 -1.53
CA HIS A 38 -9.64 11.46 -2.00
C HIS A 38 -9.56 11.06 -3.48
N ASP A 39 -8.43 11.31 -4.14
CA ASP A 39 -8.22 10.89 -5.51
C ASP A 39 -8.50 9.38 -5.67
N PRO A 40 -9.30 8.98 -6.68
CA PRO A 40 -9.75 7.60 -6.83
C PRO A 40 -8.58 6.62 -7.05
N SER A 41 -7.47 7.05 -7.65
CA SER A 41 -6.30 6.19 -7.84
C SER A 41 -5.62 5.88 -6.51
N LEU A 42 -5.47 6.88 -5.64
CA LEU A 42 -4.91 6.73 -4.29
C LEU A 42 -5.87 5.94 -3.39
N ALA A 43 -7.17 6.19 -3.47
CA ALA A 43 -8.18 5.47 -2.71
C ALA A 43 -8.18 3.97 -3.05
N ALA A 44 -8.15 3.62 -4.34
CA ALA A 44 -8.09 2.24 -4.80
C ALA A 44 -6.80 1.53 -4.35
N ALA A 45 -5.65 2.21 -4.41
CA ALA A 45 -4.39 1.66 -3.95
C ALA A 45 -4.37 1.40 -2.44
N ARG A 46 -4.90 2.32 -1.63
CA ARG A 46 -5.04 2.11 -0.17
C ARG A 46 -5.98 0.96 0.15
N PHE A 47 -7.05 0.77 -0.62
CA PHE A 47 -7.93 -0.36 -0.44
C PHE A 47 -7.21 -1.69 -0.70
N LYS A 48 -6.45 -1.79 -1.81
CA LYS A 48 -5.62 -2.97 -2.11
C LYS A 48 -4.57 -3.22 -1.01
N ALA A 49 -3.88 -2.18 -0.55
CA ALA A 49 -2.88 -2.31 0.50
C ALA A 49 -3.50 -2.84 1.82
N ARG A 50 -4.71 -2.39 2.17
CA ARG A 50 -5.44 -2.92 3.34
C ARG A 50 -5.83 -4.38 3.17
N ALA A 51 -6.27 -4.78 1.98
CA ALA A 51 -6.59 -6.18 1.70
C ALA A 51 -5.35 -7.07 1.85
N TRP A 52 -4.21 -6.67 1.27
CA TRP A 52 -2.95 -7.41 1.42
C TRP A 52 -2.43 -7.45 2.86
N ALA A 53 -2.54 -6.35 3.60
CA ALA A 53 -2.17 -6.32 5.01
C ALA A 53 -3.05 -7.27 5.84
N HIS A 54 -4.35 -7.32 5.54
CA HIS A 54 -5.26 -8.26 6.18
C HIS A 54 -4.86 -9.70 5.85
N GLU A 55 -4.72 -10.04 4.57
CA GLU A 55 -4.28 -11.39 4.14
C GLU A 55 -2.98 -11.81 4.81
N TYR A 56 -1.96 -10.95 4.84
CA TYR A 56 -0.68 -11.24 5.49
C TYR A 56 -0.81 -11.50 7.00
N ASN A 57 -1.69 -10.76 7.68
CA ASN A 57 -1.88 -10.89 9.13
C ASN A 57 -2.79 -12.07 9.52
N THR A 58 -3.75 -12.43 8.67
CA THR A 58 -4.77 -13.44 9.00
C THR A 58 -4.47 -14.81 8.43
N VAL A 59 -3.77 -14.89 7.29
CA VAL A 59 -3.48 -16.17 6.64
C VAL A 59 -2.23 -16.76 7.28
N PRO A 60 -2.35 -17.88 8.02
CA PRO A 60 -1.17 -18.55 8.54
C PRO A 60 -0.30 -19.04 7.37
N PRO A 61 1.02 -19.12 7.56
CA PRO A 61 1.89 -19.58 6.49
C PRO A 61 1.53 -21.02 6.10
N PRO A 62 1.70 -21.41 4.83
CA PRO A 62 1.19 -22.67 4.29
C PRO A 62 1.77 -23.91 4.99
N PHE A 63 2.94 -23.80 5.64
CA PHE A 63 3.52 -24.89 6.43
C PHE A 63 2.89 -25.08 7.82
N LEU A 64 2.18 -24.06 8.35
CA LEU A 64 1.43 -24.12 9.63
C LEU A 64 -0.07 -24.35 9.42
N ALA A 65 -0.57 -24.19 8.19
CA ALA A 65 -1.98 -24.38 7.86
C ALA A 65 -2.57 -25.73 8.32
N PRO A 66 -1.91 -26.90 8.12
CA PRO A 66 -2.49 -28.17 8.56
C PRO A 66 -2.42 -28.39 10.08
N LEU A 67 -1.61 -27.63 10.82
CA LEU A 67 -1.51 -27.74 12.29
C LEU A 67 -2.53 -26.84 13.00
N LEU A 68 -2.82 -25.67 12.42
CA LEU A 68 -3.78 -24.71 12.98
C LEU A 68 -5.23 -25.14 12.78
N SER A 69 -5.54 -25.93 11.72
CA SER A 69 -6.87 -26.50 11.52
C SER A 69 -7.32 -27.49 12.60
N PHE A 70 -6.39 -28.02 13.40
CA PHE A 70 -6.70 -28.89 14.54
C PHE A 70 -6.82 -28.14 15.88
N LEU A 71 -6.33 -26.89 15.96
CA LEU A 71 -6.17 -26.15 17.22
C LEU A 71 -7.19 -25.03 17.41
N THR A 72 -7.87 -24.58 16.36
CA THR A 72 -9.01 -23.66 16.49
C THR A 72 -10.32 -24.45 16.35
N PRO A 73 -11.11 -24.63 17.42
CA PRO A 73 -12.51 -25.00 17.25
C PRO A 73 -13.18 -23.82 16.54
N TYR A 74 -13.62 -24.04 15.30
CA TYR A 74 -14.47 -23.10 14.59
C TYR A 74 -15.76 -22.89 15.43
N PRO A 75 -16.30 -21.66 15.55
CA PRO A 75 -17.65 -21.47 16.08
C PRO A 75 -18.71 -22.06 15.13
#